data_AF-A0A817YV75-F1
#
_entry.id   AF-A0A817YV75-F1
#
_cell.length_a   1.000
_cell.length_b   1.000
_cell.length_c   1.000
_cell.angle_alpha   90.00
_cell.angle_beta   90.00
_cell.angle_gamma   90.00
#
_symmetry.space_group_name_H-M   'P 1'
#
loop_
_entity.id
_entity.type
_entity.pdbx_description
1 polymer ?
#
loop_
_entity_poly.entity_id
_entity_poly.type
_entity_poly.pdbx_seq_one_letter_code
_entity_poly.pdbx_strand_id
1 'polypeptide(L)'
;MPIVCFSVCLVLLLCHSITVSQLRKLDPDCDYNITQLIQSKGYPCEEHKVITNDGYILGVFRIPYGRKSSAKGRPVLLQHGLLDTATTWVINFSDQNLAFILPDTGYDVWLGNVRGNYYSRAHVKYNPDYDEEFWDFSWDEMAKDDLPSMINYILNVTKYTQIGYIGHQKTPLRYLDTDSKELECYWHKLFGRNEFLPTSPVLQWLGKYACGEFFFDRLICENVLFIIGEPDKKNMNSSRIPVYTSHGPSETSVKNMVHFMQCGRSNQFQAYNYGSPEKNELPYNQTSPPLYSIRPMTVPTALF
;
A
#
# COMPACT_ATOMS: atom_id res chain seq x y z
N MET A 1 -24.56 -35.14 -25.20
CA MET A 1 -23.23 -35.16 -25.84
C MET A 1 -22.53 -33.79 -25.96
N PRO A 2 -23.18 -32.60 -26.10
CA PRO A 2 -22.44 -31.33 -26.25
C PRO A 2 -21.85 -30.77 -24.94
N ILE A 3 -22.47 -31.07 -23.78
CA ILE A 3 -22.03 -30.58 -22.46
C ILE A 3 -20.71 -31.23 -22.04
N VAL A 4 -20.54 -32.53 -22.30
CA VAL A 4 -19.32 -33.28 -21.96
C VAL A 4 -18.13 -32.80 -22.80
N CYS A 5 -18.34 -32.47 -24.09
CA CYS A 5 -17.30 -31.85 -24.91
C CYS A 5 -16.88 -30.48 -24.39
N PHE A 6 -17.82 -29.65 -23.91
CA PHE A 6 -17.51 -28.32 -23.39
C PHE A 6 -16.71 -28.40 -22.08
N SER A 7 -17.08 -29.31 -21.18
CA SER A 7 -16.36 -29.55 -19.92
C SER A 7 -14.96 -30.13 -20.14
N VAL A 8 -14.79 -31.05 -21.11
CA VAL A 8 -13.47 -31.60 -21.45
C VAL A 8 -12.60 -30.57 -22.15
N CYS A 9 -13.16 -29.72 -23.02
CA CYS A 9 -12.41 -28.60 -23.61
C CYS A 9 -11.98 -27.58 -22.56
N LEU A 10 -12.84 -27.27 -21.58
CA LEU A 10 -12.50 -26.37 -20.47
C LEU A 10 -11.40 -26.95 -19.58
N VAL A 11 -11.46 -28.24 -19.26
CA VAL A 11 -10.42 -28.93 -18.48
C VAL A 11 -9.11 -29.04 -19.27
N LEU A 12 -9.17 -29.30 -20.57
CA LEU A 12 -7.97 -29.31 -21.43
C LEU A 12 -7.37 -27.92 -21.60
N LEU A 13 -8.18 -26.86 -21.73
CA LEU A 13 -7.72 -25.46 -21.76
C LEU A 13 -7.11 -25.03 -20.42
N LEU A 14 -7.72 -25.45 -19.30
CA LEU A 14 -7.17 -25.23 -17.96
C LEU A 14 -5.87 -26.02 -17.76
N CYS A 15 -5.79 -27.28 -18.18
CA CYS A 15 -4.58 -28.10 -18.13
C CYS A 15 -3.48 -27.57 -19.07
N HIS A 16 -3.82 -27.03 -20.25
CA HIS A 16 -2.87 -26.37 -21.14
C HIS A 16 -2.37 -25.05 -20.54
N SER A 17 -3.25 -24.29 -19.89
CA SER A 17 -2.88 -23.06 -19.17
C SER A 17 -1.97 -23.36 -17.98
N ILE A 18 -2.23 -24.43 -17.23
CA ILE A 18 -1.38 -24.91 -16.13
C ILE A 18 -0.01 -25.38 -16.66
N THR A 19 0.05 -26.15 -17.75
CA THR A 19 1.32 -26.61 -18.33
C THR A 19 2.12 -25.49 -19.00
N VAL A 20 1.47 -24.52 -19.64
CA VAL A 20 2.13 -23.31 -20.19
C VAL A 20 2.63 -22.38 -19.08
N SER A 21 1.89 -22.26 -17.96
CA SER A 21 2.34 -21.49 -16.79
C SER A 21 3.59 -22.09 -16.13
N GLN A 22 3.74 -23.41 -16.15
CA GLN A 22 4.91 -24.13 -15.62
C GLN A 22 6.14 -24.04 -16.54
N LEU A 23 5.97 -23.68 -17.82
CA LEU A 23 7.06 -23.51 -18.80
C LEU A 23 7.59 -22.06 -18.91
N ARG A 24 7.00 -21.09 -18.23
CA ARG A 24 7.42 -19.68 -18.28
C ARG A 24 8.46 -19.37 -17.20
N LYS A 25 9.62 -18.83 -17.63
CA LYS A 25 10.56 -18.15 -16.72
C LYS A 25 9.93 -16.81 -16.31
N LEU A 26 9.19 -16.83 -15.20
CA LEU A 26 8.63 -15.64 -14.58
C LEU A 26 9.76 -14.67 -14.20
N ASP A 27 9.44 -13.37 -14.19
CA ASP A 27 10.36 -12.34 -13.70
C ASP A 27 10.73 -12.69 -12.24
N PRO A 28 12.02 -12.84 -11.90
CA PRO A 28 12.43 -13.19 -10.54
C PRO A 28 11.99 -12.16 -9.50
N ASP A 29 11.73 -10.91 -9.91
CA ASP A 29 11.23 -9.86 -9.03
C ASP A 29 9.85 -10.20 -8.42
N CYS A 30 9.09 -11.13 -9.03
CA CYS A 30 7.84 -11.65 -8.44
C CYS A 30 8.05 -12.40 -7.12
N ASP A 31 9.23 -12.99 -6.92
CA ASP A 31 9.54 -13.84 -5.75
C ASP A 31 10.42 -13.14 -4.72
N TYR A 32 10.93 -11.96 -5.04
CA TYR A 32 11.80 -11.19 -4.17
C TYR A 32 11.00 -10.42 -3.14
N ASN A 33 11.42 -10.44 -1.87
CA ASN A 33 11.01 -9.43 -0.91
C ASN A 33 11.66 -8.07 -1.23
N ILE A 34 11.22 -6.98 -0.60
CA ILE A 34 11.73 -5.64 -0.90
C ILE A 34 13.25 -5.50 -0.72
N THR A 35 13.85 -6.15 0.28
CA THR A 35 15.31 -6.14 0.48
C THR A 35 16.03 -6.83 -0.69
N GLN A 36 15.49 -7.95 -1.19
CA GLN A 36 16.00 -8.64 -2.37
C GLN A 36 15.78 -7.83 -3.66
N LEU A 37 14.65 -7.13 -3.81
CA LEU A 37 14.42 -6.22 -4.93
C LEU A 37 15.48 -5.11 -4.98
N ILE A 38 15.78 -4.49 -3.83
CA ILE A 38 16.79 -3.44 -3.73
C ILE A 38 18.20 -3.97 -4.01
N GLN A 39 18.57 -5.07 -3.35
CA GLN A 39 19.90 -5.67 -3.47
C GLN A 39 20.17 -6.26 -4.86
N SER A 40 19.17 -6.85 -5.51
CA SER A 40 19.31 -7.39 -6.87
C SER A 40 19.61 -6.31 -7.91
N LYS A 41 19.26 -5.04 -7.63
CA LYS A 41 19.62 -3.88 -8.46
C LYS A 41 20.93 -3.20 -8.05
N GLY A 42 21.66 -3.78 -7.08
CA GLY A 42 23.00 -3.37 -6.66
C GLY A 42 23.03 -2.29 -5.58
N TYR A 43 21.93 -2.02 -4.90
CA TYR A 43 21.86 -0.99 -3.85
C TYR A 43 21.96 -1.60 -2.45
N PRO A 44 22.54 -0.88 -1.46
CA PRO A 44 22.44 -1.26 -0.06
C PRO A 44 20.99 -1.14 0.43
N CYS A 45 20.60 -2.02 1.35
CA CYS A 45 19.31 -1.95 2.03
C CYS A 45 19.54 -2.13 3.54
N GLU A 46 19.03 -1.19 4.34
CA GLU A 46 18.92 -1.31 5.79
C GLU A 46 17.44 -1.48 6.16
N GLU A 47 17.13 -2.39 7.10
CA GLU A 47 15.78 -2.59 7.62
C GLU A 47 15.66 -1.99 9.03
N HIS A 48 14.60 -1.24 9.26
CA HIS A 48 14.35 -0.54 10.50
C HIS A 48 12.96 -0.86 11.04
N LYS A 49 12.83 -0.90 12.36
CA LYS A 49 11.55 -0.98 13.06
C LYS A 49 11.30 0.32 13.79
N VAL A 50 10.24 1.02 13.42
CA VAL A 50 9.80 2.26 14.05
C VAL A 50 8.58 1.95 14.91
N ILE A 51 8.61 2.34 16.19
CA ILE A 51 7.50 2.12 17.11
C ILE A 51 6.73 3.43 17.27
N THR A 52 5.43 3.43 17.00
CA THR A 52 4.56 4.60 17.18
C THR A 52 4.22 4.81 18.65
N ASN A 53 3.72 6.00 19.00
CA ASN A 53 3.32 6.31 20.38
C ASN A 53 2.23 5.38 20.91
N ASP A 54 1.32 4.96 20.03
CA ASP A 54 0.23 4.04 20.34
C ASP A 54 0.62 2.56 20.20
N GLY A 55 1.85 2.26 19.76
CA GLY A 55 2.47 0.95 19.90
C GLY A 55 2.50 0.07 18.65
N TYR A 56 2.14 0.59 17.48
CA TYR A 56 2.38 -0.09 16.20
C TYR A 56 3.86 -0.18 15.89
N ILE A 57 4.27 -1.26 15.23
CA ILE A 57 5.65 -1.50 14.81
C ILE A 57 5.69 -1.44 13.29
N LEU A 58 6.22 -0.34 12.76
CA LEU A 58 6.30 -0.05 11.33
C LEU A 58 7.62 -0.58 10.76
N GLY A 59 7.54 -1.38 9.69
CA GLY A 59 8.71 -1.80 8.93
C GLY A 59 9.13 -0.71 7.95
N VAL A 60 10.31 -0.13 8.15
CA VAL A 60 10.84 0.96 7.31
C VAL A 60 12.13 0.50 6.66
N PHE A 61 12.27 0.74 5.35
CA PHE A 61 13.45 0.36 4.58
C PHE A 61 14.28 1.58 4.23
N ARG A 62 15.59 1.42 4.11
CA ARG A 62 16.50 2.53 3.78
C ARG A 62 17.52 2.13 2.73
N ILE A 63 17.68 2.99 1.72
CA ILE A 63 18.74 2.94 0.73
C ILE A 63 19.69 4.11 1.02
N PRO A 64 20.74 3.90 1.84
CA PRO A 64 21.54 4.98 2.40
C PRO A 64 22.40 5.74 1.38
N TYR A 65 22.73 5.11 0.24
CA TYR A 65 23.58 5.68 -0.80
C TYR A 65 23.45 4.90 -2.12
N GLY A 66 23.86 5.54 -3.23
CA GLY A 66 23.79 4.96 -4.58
C GLY A 66 24.90 3.94 -4.89
N ARG A 67 24.88 3.39 -6.11
CA ARG A 67 25.80 2.30 -6.50
C ARG A 67 27.27 2.73 -6.62
N LYS A 68 27.48 4.02 -6.93
CA LYS A 68 28.82 4.58 -7.24
C LYS A 68 29.43 5.37 -6.09
N SER A 69 28.69 5.62 -5.02
CA SER A 69 29.12 6.47 -3.92
C SER A 69 28.58 5.92 -2.61
N SER A 70 29.37 5.98 -1.54
CA SER A 70 28.94 5.63 -0.18
C SER A 70 28.58 6.87 0.66
N ALA A 71 28.54 8.05 0.05
CA ALA A 71 28.18 9.29 0.74
C ALA A 71 26.69 9.30 1.06
N LYS A 72 26.36 9.42 2.36
CA LYS A 72 24.99 9.58 2.84
C LYS A 72 24.61 11.05 2.76
N GLY A 73 23.52 11.36 2.06
CA GLY A 73 23.06 12.74 1.90
C GLY A 73 21.87 13.10 2.75
N ARG A 74 21.14 14.14 2.31
CA ARG A 74 19.92 14.58 3.00
C ARG A 74 18.85 13.48 2.94
N PRO A 75 18.19 13.15 4.07
CA PRO A 75 17.15 12.14 4.10
C PRO A 75 15.91 12.55 3.31
N VAL A 76 15.35 11.61 2.55
CA VAL A 76 14.06 11.74 1.84
C VAL A 76 13.19 10.56 2.20
N LEU A 77 12.01 10.83 2.76
CA LEU A 77 10.98 9.80 3.04
C LEU A 77 10.03 9.69 1.84
N LEU A 78 9.94 8.48 1.29
CA LEU A 78 8.98 8.10 0.25
C LEU A 78 7.82 7.34 0.91
N GLN A 79 6.60 7.88 0.79
CA GLN A 79 5.39 7.33 1.42
C GLN A 79 4.41 6.82 0.37
N HIS A 80 4.04 5.55 0.47
CA HIS A 80 3.10 4.91 -0.43
C HIS A 80 1.64 5.33 -0.18
N GLY A 81 0.73 5.00 -1.10
CA GLY A 81 -0.70 5.28 -1.03
C GLY A 81 -1.56 4.19 -0.39
N LEU A 82 -2.88 4.28 -0.59
CA LEU A 82 -3.89 3.32 -0.11
C LEU A 82 -3.68 1.92 -0.74
N LEU A 83 -3.78 0.87 0.10
CA LEU A 83 -3.61 -0.54 -0.29
C LEU A 83 -2.26 -0.86 -0.95
N ASP A 84 -1.23 -0.11 -0.57
CA ASP A 84 0.12 -0.21 -1.14
C ASP A 84 1.17 -0.44 -0.04
N THR A 85 2.42 -0.61 -0.47
CA THR A 85 3.59 -0.75 0.40
C THR A 85 4.77 0.06 -0.12
N ALA A 86 5.85 0.11 0.66
CA ALA A 86 7.14 0.64 0.25
C ALA A 86 7.66 0.03 -1.08
N THR A 87 7.23 -1.17 -1.47
CA THR A 87 7.69 -1.83 -2.69
C THR A 87 7.38 -1.01 -3.94
N THR A 88 6.31 -0.21 -3.96
CA THR A 88 5.91 0.64 -5.09
C THR A 88 7.06 1.51 -5.63
N TRP A 89 7.96 1.94 -4.74
CA TRP A 89 9.10 2.79 -5.07
C TRP A 89 10.29 2.04 -5.67
N VAL A 90 10.30 0.71 -5.63
CA VAL A 90 11.40 -0.17 -6.07
C VAL A 90 10.93 -1.29 -7.02
N ILE A 91 9.66 -1.27 -7.45
CA ILE A 91 9.02 -2.36 -8.21
C ILE A 91 9.46 -2.45 -9.68
N ASN A 92 9.89 -1.34 -10.29
CA ASN A 92 10.45 -1.28 -11.65
C ASN A 92 12.00 -1.41 -11.73
N PHE A 93 12.57 -1.05 -12.88
CA PHE A 93 14.01 -1.01 -13.11
C PHE A 93 14.69 0.18 -12.40
N SER A 94 16.01 0.11 -12.23
CA SER A 94 16.78 1.08 -11.44
C SER A 94 16.73 2.52 -11.97
N ASP A 95 16.46 2.70 -13.24
CA ASP A 95 16.35 3.98 -13.94
C ASP A 95 14.90 4.49 -14.05
N GLN A 96 13.92 3.72 -13.54
CA GLN A 96 12.49 4.03 -13.61
C GLN A 96 11.85 4.25 -12.24
N ASN A 97 12.62 4.14 -11.17
CA ASN A 97 12.15 4.18 -9.79
C ASN A 97 12.87 5.26 -9.00
N LEU A 98 12.09 6.10 -8.33
CA LEU A 98 12.61 7.23 -7.58
C LEU A 98 13.55 6.79 -6.43
N ALA A 99 13.28 5.64 -5.80
CA ALA A 99 14.12 5.12 -4.72
C ALA A 99 15.52 4.70 -5.18
N PHE A 100 15.74 4.48 -6.48
CA PHE A 100 17.05 4.16 -7.04
C PHE A 100 17.73 5.39 -7.66
N ILE A 101 16.95 6.31 -8.24
CA ILE A 101 17.46 7.55 -8.83
C ILE A 101 17.99 8.51 -7.76
N LEU A 102 17.27 8.65 -6.64
CA LEU A 102 17.65 9.59 -5.57
C LEU A 102 19.01 9.25 -4.91
N PRO A 103 19.32 8.00 -4.51
CA PRO A 103 20.62 7.68 -3.93
C PRO A 103 21.78 7.83 -4.91
N ASP A 104 21.57 7.55 -6.20
CA ASP A 104 22.56 7.78 -7.26
C ASP A 104 22.87 9.29 -7.46
N THR A 105 21.98 10.18 -7.00
CA THR A 105 22.19 11.65 -6.98
C THR A 105 22.61 12.20 -5.60
N GLY A 106 22.86 11.32 -4.62
CA GLY A 106 23.41 11.70 -3.32
C GLY A 106 22.38 11.99 -2.25
N TYR A 107 21.17 11.42 -2.31
CA TYR A 107 20.20 11.45 -1.20
C TYR A 107 20.25 10.16 -0.36
N ASP A 108 19.84 10.27 0.90
CA ASP A 108 19.60 9.13 1.79
C ASP A 108 18.10 8.78 1.75
N VAL A 109 17.73 7.66 1.13
CA VAL A 109 16.31 7.36 0.87
C VAL A 109 15.74 6.43 1.93
N TRP A 110 14.58 6.82 2.46
CA TRP A 110 13.78 6.06 3.41
C TRP A 110 12.44 5.72 2.79
N LEU A 111 12.03 4.46 2.87
CA LEU A 111 10.78 3.95 2.32
C LEU A 111 9.85 3.63 3.50
N GLY A 112 8.84 4.47 3.70
CA GLY A 112 7.89 4.34 4.79
C GLY A 112 6.82 3.29 4.51
N ASN A 113 6.37 2.61 5.55
CA ASN A 113 5.15 1.83 5.55
C ASN A 113 4.24 2.31 6.69
N VAL A 114 2.94 2.25 6.47
CA VAL A 114 1.93 2.58 7.48
C VAL A 114 1.39 1.33 8.16
N ARG A 115 0.86 1.50 9.37
CA ARG A 115 0.24 0.45 10.17
C ARG A 115 -0.74 -0.42 9.36
N GLY A 116 -0.67 -1.72 9.63
CA GLY A 116 -1.59 -2.73 9.09
C GLY A 116 -1.27 -3.24 7.69
N ASN A 117 -0.38 -2.59 6.92
CA ASN A 117 0.09 -3.18 5.66
C ASN A 117 1.06 -4.36 5.91
N TYR A 118 1.44 -5.06 4.85
CA TYR A 118 2.27 -6.26 4.89
C TYR A 118 3.55 -6.12 5.74
N TYR A 119 4.22 -4.96 5.67
CA TYR A 119 5.47 -4.71 6.39
C TYR A 119 5.28 -4.12 7.80
N SER A 120 4.05 -3.76 8.18
CA SER A 120 3.73 -3.06 9.44
C SER A 120 2.52 -3.68 10.16
N ARG A 121 2.36 -5.00 10.01
CA ARG A 121 1.30 -5.81 10.64
C ARG A 121 1.73 -6.34 12.02
N ALA A 122 2.17 -5.44 12.91
CA ALA A 122 2.64 -5.78 14.25
C ALA A 122 2.40 -4.66 15.27
N HIS A 123 2.17 -5.03 16.53
CA HIS A 123 1.93 -4.11 17.64
C HIS A 123 2.56 -4.66 18.94
N VAL A 124 2.93 -3.77 19.86
CA VAL A 124 3.49 -4.15 21.18
C VAL A 124 2.50 -4.83 22.14
N LYS A 125 1.20 -4.85 21.80
CA LYS A 125 0.10 -5.25 22.69
C LYS A 125 -0.89 -6.16 21.98
N TYR A 126 -1.41 -5.71 20.83
CA TYR A 126 -2.47 -6.41 20.11
C TYR A 126 -1.91 -7.38 19.07
N ASN A 127 -2.55 -8.53 18.92
CA ASN A 127 -2.29 -9.51 17.88
C ASN A 127 -3.20 -9.24 16.66
N PRO A 128 -2.65 -8.98 15.46
CA PRO A 128 -3.43 -8.64 14.28
C PRO A 128 -4.38 -9.75 13.80
N ASP A 129 -4.16 -11.01 14.19
CA ASP A 129 -5.01 -12.14 13.78
C ASP A 129 -6.22 -12.36 14.69
N TYR A 130 -6.21 -11.80 15.90
CA TYR A 130 -7.22 -12.09 16.93
C TYR A 130 -7.87 -10.86 17.54
N ASP A 131 -7.15 -9.73 17.63
CA ASP A 131 -7.60 -8.54 18.33
C ASP A 131 -8.14 -7.51 17.33
N GLU A 132 -9.44 -7.21 17.41
CA GLU A 132 -10.08 -6.20 16.54
C GLU A 132 -9.47 -4.81 16.77
N GLU A 133 -8.97 -4.55 17.99
CA GLU A 133 -8.30 -3.30 18.38
C GLU A 133 -7.05 -3.01 17.55
N PHE A 134 -6.38 -4.04 17.01
CA PHE A 134 -5.27 -3.84 16.09
C PHE A 134 -5.72 -3.10 14.81
N TRP A 135 -6.96 -3.29 14.37
CA TRP A 135 -7.48 -2.75 13.12
C TRP A 135 -8.33 -1.49 13.31
N ASP A 136 -8.46 -0.96 14.53
CA ASP A 136 -9.29 0.23 14.82
C ASP A 136 -8.58 1.56 14.49
N PHE A 137 -8.02 1.66 13.29
CA PHE A 137 -7.36 2.87 12.79
C PHE A 137 -7.88 3.32 11.42
N SER A 138 -7.63 4.56 11.04
CA SER A 138 -7.75 5.07 9.69
C SER A 138 -6.51 5.89 9.31
N TRP A 139 -6.55 6.61 8.19
CA TRP A 139 -5.49 7.55 7.84
C TRP A 139 -5.33 8.72 8.85
N ASP A 140 -6.30 8.93 9.75
CA ASP A 140 -6.17 9.86 10.89
C ASP A 140 -4.97 9.48 11.78
N GLU A 141 -4.93 8.23 12.24
CA GLU A 141 -3.85 7.74 13.10
C GLU A 141 -2.53 7.62 12.32
N MET A 142 -2.58 7.31 11.01
CA MET A 142 -1.36 7.32 10.18
C MET A 142 -0.73 8.72 10.12
N ALA A 143 -1.54 9.76 9.96
CA ALA A 143 -1.06 11.14 9.94
C ALA A 143 -0.60 11.63 11.32
N LYS A 144 -1.31 11.23 12.37
CA LYS A 144 -1.06 11.66 13.76
C LYS A 144 0.13 10.95 14.41
N ASP A 145 0.32 9.67 14.13
CA ASP A 145 1.25 8.82 14.87
C ASP A 145 2.31 8.15 13.98
N ASP A 146 1.95 7.58 12.82
CA ASP A 146 2.94 6.89 11.97
C ASP A 146 3.96 7.86 11.38
N LEU A 147 3.47 8.90 10.70
CA LEU A 147 4.33 9.86 10.01
C LEU A 147 5.27 10.59 10.99
N PRO A 148 4.82 11.16 12.12
CA PRO A 148 5.72 11.78 13.08
C PRO A 148 6.74 10.81 13.67
N SER A 149 6.34 9.56 13.95
CA SER A 149 7.25 8.55 14.49
C SER A 149 8.36 8.19 13.49
N MET A 150 8.00 8.02 12.22
CA MET A 150 8.97 7.80 11.14
C MET A 150 9.92 8.98 10.97
N ILE A 151 9.40 10.22 10.90
CA ILE A 151 10.22 11.43 10.76
C ILE A 151 11.19 11.56 11.93
N ASN A 152 10.71 11.45 13.17
CA ASN A 152 11.54 11.56 14.37
C ASN A 152 12.63 10.48 14.43
N TYR A 153 12.28 9.24 14.04
CA TYR A 153 13.24 8.15 13.95
C TYR A 153 14.33 8.46 12.92
N ILE A 154 13.96 8.91 11.71
CA ILE A 154 14.90 9.26 10.64
C ILE A 154 15.82 10.40 11.07
N LEU A 155 15.28 11.48 11.64
CA LEU A 155 16.08 12.61 12.13
C LEU A 155 17.05 12.16 13.23
N ASN A 156 16.62 11.26 14.13
CA ASN A 156 17.51 10.73 15.16
C ASN A 156 18.62 9.83 14.58
N VAL A 157 18.33 8.98 13.60
CA VAL A 157 19.33 8.11 12.98
C VAL A 157 20.33 8.92 12.14
N THR A 158 19.82 9.87 11.35
CA THR A 158 20.63 10.60 10.35
C THR A 158 21.31 11.84 10.90
N LYS A 159 20.83 12.36 12.05
CA LYS A 159 21.26 13.63 12.68
C LYS A 159 20.99 14.89 11.83
N TYR A 160 20.23 14.77 10.76
CA TYR A 160 19.66 15.92 10.06
C TYR A 160 18.56 16.54 10.90
N THR A 161 18.28 17.82 10.65
CA THR A 161 17.20 18.57 11.30
C THR A 161 15.93 18.64 10.46
N GLN A 162 16.00 18.25 9.18
CA GLN A 162 14.89 18.26 8.24
C GLN A 162 15.03 17.12 7.23
N ILE A 163 13.89 16.64 6.73
CA ILE A 163 13.82 15.65 5.65
C ILE A 163 13.17 16.26 4.40
N GLY A 164 13.35 15.63 3.24
CA GLY A 164 12.39 15.72 2.13
C GLY A 164 11.27 14.70 2.34
N TYR A 165 10.06 15.02 1.89
CA TYR A 165 8.92 14.11 1.92
C TYR A 165 8.28 14.04 0.54
N ILE A 166 8.06 12.83 0.05
CA ILE A 166 7.39 12.55 -1.23
C ILE A 166 6.35 11.48 -0.96
N GLY A 167 5.08 11.83 -1.13
CA GLY A 167 3.97 10.89 -1.03
C GLY A 167 3.26 10.74 -2.36
N HIS A 168 2.67 9.59 -2.62
CA HIS A 168 1.68 9.43 -3.69
C HIS A 168 0.35 8.95 -3.12
N GLN A 169 -0.73 9.44 -3.71
CA GLN A 169 -2.07 8.92 -3.45
C GLN A 169 -2.88 9.08 -4.73
N LYS A 170 -3.26 7.96 -5.32
CA LYS A 170 -4.17 7.92 -6.47
C LYS A 170 -5.01 6.66 -6.31
N THR A 171 -6.30 6.80 -6.12
CA THR A 171 -7.20 5.64 -6.01
C THR A 171 -8.60 6.03 -6.48
N PRO A 172 -9.25 5.20 -7.32
CA PRO A 172 -10.63 5.42 -7.68
C PRO A 172 -11.60 5.03 -6.57
N LEU A 173 -11.12 4.45 -5.46
CA LEU A 173 -11.96 4.08 -4.32
C LEU A 173 -12.68 5.28 -3.68
N ARG A 174 -12.12 6.49 -3.81
CA ARG A 174 -12.82 7.73 -3.42
C ARG A 174 -14.12 7.93 -4.21
N TYR A 175 -14.21 7.42 -5.44
CA TYR A 175 -15.39 7.49 -6.30
C TYR A 175 -16.32 6.28 -6.16
N LEU A 176 -15.97 5.27 -5.35
CA LEU A 176 -16.94 4.29 -4.88
C LEU A 176 -17.81 4.95 -3.79
N ASP A 177 -18.43 6.05 -4.19
CA ASP A 177 -19.48 6.73 -3.49
C ASP A 177 -20.70 5.83 -3.54
N THR A 178 -21.16 5.41 -2.36
CA THR A 178 -22.38 4.60 -2.25
C THR A 178 -23.32 5.35 -1.34
N ASP A 179 -24.39 5.88 -1.93
CA ASP A 179 -25.30 6.91 -1.41
C ASP A 179 -26.08 6.55 -0.12
N SER A 180 -25.79 5.44 0.57
CA SER A 180 -26.57 5.02 1.75
C SER A 180 -25.73 4.68 2.99
N LYS A 181 -26.17 5.18 4.15
CA LYS A 181 -25.70 4.74 5.48
C LYS A 181 -25.87 3.23 5.69
N GLU A 182 -26.86 2.64 5.01
CA GLU A 182 -27.12 1.20 5.00
C GLU A 182 -25.94 0.40 4.43
N LEU A 183 -25.16 1.00 3.52
CA LEU A 183 -23.99 0.37 2.93
C LEU A 183 -22.78 0.38 3.86
N GLU A 184 -22.66 1.30 4.82
CA GLU A 184 -21.62 1.20 5.87
C GLU A 184 -21.89 -0.01 6.79
N CYS A 185 -23.16 -0.20 7.17
CA CYS A 185 -23.60 -1.41 7.85
C CYS A 185 -23.38 -2.67 7.00
N TYR A 186 -23.63 -2.60 5.69
CA TYR A 186 -23.35 -3.71 4.77
C TYR A 186 -21.85 -3.99 4.65
N TRP A 187 -21.01 -2.95 4.61
CA TRP A 187 -19.56 -3.06 4.55
C TRP A 187 -19.01 -3.78 5.77
N HIS A 188 -19.48 -3.41 6.97
CA HIS A 188 -19.13 -4.12 8.20
C HIS A 188 -19.69 -5.54 8.25
N LYS A 189 -20.84 -5.82 7.63
CA LYS A 189 -21.34 -7.20 7.50
C LYS A 189 -20.51 -8.04 6.53
N LEU A 190 -19.98 -7.44 5.47
CA LEU A 190 -19.26 -8.14 4.42
C LEU A 190 -17.78 -8.36 4.78
N PHE A 191 -17.12 -7.33 5.32
CA PHE A 191 -15.69 -7.34 5.61
C PHE A 191 -15.35 -7.37 7.12
N GLY A 192 -16.37 -7.26 7.99
CA GLY A 192 -16.15 -7.22 9.44
C GLY A 192 -15.62 -5.86 9.90
N ARG A 193 -14.75 -5.89 10.93
CA ARG A 193 -14.11 -4.70 11.53
C ARG A 193 -12.59 -4.75 11.48
N ASN A 194 -12.03 -5.83 10.94
CA ASN A 194 -10.61 -6.12 11.00
C ASN A 194 -9.92 -5.69 9.70
N GLU A 195 -9.17 -6.61 9.10
CA GLU A 195 -8.40 -6.45 7.89
C GLU A 195 -9.30 -6.40 6.64
N PHE A 196 -9.10 -5.39 5.81
CA PHE A 196 -9.68 -5.29 4.48
C PHE A 196 -8.70 -5.86 3.45
N LEU A 197 -9.18 -6.85 2.68
CA LEU A 197 -8.40 -7.62 1.69
C LEU A 197 -7.15 -8.28 2.29
N PRO A 198 -7.29 -9.22 3.26
CA PRO A 198 -6.15 -9.95 3.81
C PRO A 198 -5.35 -10.62 2.69
N THR A 199 -4.05 -10.30 2.58
CA THR A 199 -3.20 -10.97 1.61
C THR A 199 -2.98 -12.40 2.07
N SER A 200 -3.30 -13.35 1.20
CA SER A 200 -3.04 -14.76 1.45
C SER A 200 -1.95 -15.24 0.48
N PRO A 201 -1.16 -16.24 0.88
CA PRO A 201 -0.23 -16.92 -0.04
C PRO A 201 -0.92 -17.40 -1.33
N VAL A 202 -2.22 -17.71 -1.26
CA VAL A 202 -3.05 -18.08 -2.41
C VAL A 202 -3.28 -16.88 -3.35
N LEU A 203 -3.57 -15.69 -2.82
CA LEU A 203 -3.74 -14.47 -3.64
C LEU A 203 -2.42 -14.05 -4.31
N GLN A 204 -1.29 -14.15 -3.61
CA GLN A 204 0.04 -13.90 -4.20
C GLN A 204 0.38 -14.92 -5.29
N TRP A 205 0.06 -16.20 -5.04
CA TRP A 205 0.22 -17.27 -6.04
C TRP A 205 -0.66 -17.03 -7.27
N LEU A 206 -1.93 -16.64 -7.08
CA LEU A 206 -2.82 -16.26 -8.18
C LEU A 206 -2.27 -15.05 -8.95
N GLY A 207 -1.78 -14.01 -8.26
CA GLY A 207 -1.13 -12.87 -8.89
C GLY A 207 0.09 -13.26 -9.73
N LYS A 208 0.89 -14.22 -9.27
CA LYS A 208 2.10 -14.71 -9.97
C LYS A 208 1.79 -15.52 -11.22
N TYR A 209 0.88 -16.49 -11.13
CA TYR A 209 0.64 -17.47 -12.20
C TYR A 209 -0.58 -17.16 -13.07
N ALA A 210 -1.59 -16.47 -12.52
CA ALA A 210 -2.83 -16.13 -13.22
C ALA A 210 -2.82 -14.74 -13.85
N CYS A 211 -1.75 -13.93 -13.71
CA CYS A 211 -1.61 -12.62 -14.38
C CYS A 211 -0.67 -12.65 -15.60
N GLY A 212 -0.69 -13.73 -16.39
CA GLY A 212 0.11 -13.88 -17.60
C GLY A 212 -0.50 -13.20 -18.84
N GLU A 213 0.18 -13.33 -19.99
CA GLU A 213 -0.27 -12.69 -21.26
C GLU A 213 -1.63 -13.16 -21.82
N PHE A 214 -2.27 -14.17 -21.25
CA PHE A 214 -3.58 -14.59 -21.74
C PHE A 214 -4.58 -13.44 -21.53
N PHE A 215 -5.38 -13.11 -22.55
CA PHE A 215 -6.17 -11.87 -22.56
C PHE A 215 -7.10 -11.70 -21.34
N PHE A 216 -7.68 -12.78 -20.83
CA PHE A 216 -8.57 -12.77 -19.66
C PHE A 216 -7.82 -12.54 -18.34
N ASP A 217 -6.63 -13.14 -18.20
CA ASP A 217 -5.74 -12.99 -17.04
C ASP A 217 -5.30 -11.53 -16.86
N ARG A 218 -4.84 -10.93 -17.96
CA ARG A 218 -4.45 -9.52 -17.99
C ARG A 218 -5.59 -8.57 -17.64
N LEU A 219 -6.82 -8.84 -18.10
CA LEU A 219 -7.97 -7.99 -17.81
C LEU A 219 -8.35 -8.00 -16.32
N ILE A 220 -8.29 -9.16 -15.68
CA ILE A 220 -8.56 -9.31 -14.23
C ILE A 220 -7.48 -8.57 -13.43
N CYS A 221 -6.22 -8.75 -13.79
CA CYS A 221 -5.09 -8.18 -13.05
C CYS A 221 -4.97 -6.66 -13.25
N GLU A 222 -5.31 -6.13 -14.42
CA GLU A 222 -5.45 -4.69 -14.64
C GLU A 222 -6.58 -4.09 -13.78
N ASN A 223 -7.68 -4.82 -13.54
CA ASN A 223 -8.76 -4.37 -12.67
C ASN A 223 -8.40 -4.44 -11.17
N VAL A 224 -7.55 -5.38 -10.74
CA VAL A 224 -7.01 -5.38 -9.38
C VAL A 224 -6.09 -4.17 -9.16
N LEU A 225 -5.21 -3.89 -10.12
CA LEU A 225 -4.37 -2.70 -10.09
C LEU A 225 -5.19 -1.41 -10.10
N PHE A 226 -6.36 -1.41 -10.75
CA PHE A 226 -7.34 -0.32 -10.71
C PHE A 226 -7.89 -0.03 -9.30
N ILE A 227 -7.96 -1.02 -8.40
CA ILE A 227 -8.44 -0.78 -7.03
C ILE A 227 -7.40 -0.01 -6.21
N ILE A 228 -6.12 -0.38 -6.36
CA ILE A 228 -4.99 0.19 -5.60
C ILE A 228 -4.62 1.57 -6.15
N GLY A 229 -4.44 1.64 -7.46
CA GLY A 229 -4.09 2.83 -8.22
C GLY A 229 -5.05 3.02 -9.38
N GLU A 230 -5.12 4.19 -9.99
CA GLU A 230 -5.80 4.30 -11.29
C GLU A 230 -4.73 4.15 -12.39
N PRO A 231 -4.50 2.93 -12.92
CA PRO A 231 -3.43 2.67 -13.88
C PRO A 231 -3.74 3.33 -15.22
N ASP A 232 -2.79 4.13 -15.70
CA ASP A 232 -2.80 4.53 -17.10
C ASP A 232 -2.24 3.38 -17.95
N LYS A 233 -3.15 2.67 -18.63
CA LYS A 233 -2.80 1.51 -19.46
C LYS A 233 -1.76 1.82 -20.54
N LYS A 234 -1.62 3.09 -20.98
CA LYS A 234 -0.62 3.49 -21.98
C LYS A 234 0.78 3.64 -21.40
N ASN A 235 0.87 3.99 -20.12
CA ASN A 235 2.13 4.32 -19.45
C ASN A 235 2.62 3.20 -18.51
N MET A 236 1.82 2.14 -18.33
CA MET A 236 2.20 0.98 -17.53
C MET A 236 3.00 -0.03 -18.36
N ASN A 237 4.13 -0.50 -17.82
CA ASN A 237 4.90 -1.57 -18.43
C ASN A 237 4.17 -2.92 -18.25
N SER A 238 3.49 -3.38 -19.30
CA SER A 238 2.63 -4.56 -19.23
C SER A 238 3.37 -5.87 -18.98
N SER A 239 4.66 -5.96 -19.33
CA SER A 239 5.43 -7.19 -19.08
C SER A 239 5.73 -7.40 -17.59
N ARG A 240 5.61 -6.35 -16.78
CA ARG A 240 5.81 -6.37 -15.32
C ARG A 240 4.52 -6.47 -14.52
N ILE A 241 3.36 -6.62 -15.18
CA ILE A 241 2.07 -6.85 -14.48
C ILE A 241 2.17 -7.98 -13.42
N PRO A 242 2.76 -9.16 -13.72
CA PRO A 242 2.93 -10.21 -12.71
C PRO A 242 3.74 -9.77 -11.48
N VAL A 243 4.70 -8.87 -11.67
CA VAL A 243 5.51 -8.30 -10.57
C VAL A 243 4.64 -7.34 -9.75
N TYR A 244 3.86 -6.47 -10.39
CA TYR A 244 2.98 -5.55 -9.65
C TYR A 244 1.92 -6.30 -8.83
N THR A 245 1.32 -7.34 -9.39
CA THR A 245 0.24 -8.11 -8.74
C THR A 245 0.73 -9.16 -7.73
N SER A 246 2.02 -9.49 -7.73
CA SER A 246 2.61 -10.32 -6.65
C SER A 246 2.93 -9.49 -5.41
N HIS A 247 3.09 -8.17 -5.56
CA HIS A 247 3.45 -7.23 -4.49
C HIS A 247 2.29 -6.36 -4.00
N GLY A 248 1.12 -6.45 -4.63
CA GLY A 248 -0.07 -5.70 -4.23
C GLY A 248 -1.37 -6.38 -4.72
N PRO A 249 -2.54 -6.03 -4.15
CA PRO A 249 -2.75 -5.03 -3.09
C PRO A 249 -2.15 -5.48 -1.76
N SER A 250 -1.82 -4.51 -0.92
CA SER A 250 -1.58 -4.76 0.50
C SER A 250 -2.76 -4.28 1.33
N GLU A 251 -2.80 -4.76 2.55
CA GLU A 251 -3.92 -4.74 3.45
C GLU A 251 -4.04 -3.39 4.17
N THR A 252 -5.25 -3.10 4.62
CA THR A 252 -5.52 -1.95 5.49
C THR A 252 -6.71 -2.28 6.39
N SER A 253 -7.06 -1.42 7.34
CA SER A 253 -8.26 -1.65 8.15
C SER A 253 -9.54 -1.39 7.36
N VAL A 254 -10.61 -2.12 7.71
CA VAL A 254 -11.96 -1.80 7.23
C VAL A 254 -12.35 -0.37 7.59
N LYS A 255 -11.95 0.12 8.78
CA LYS A 255 -12.20 1.50 9.22
C LYS A 255 -11.55 2.53 8.29
N ASN A 256 -10.34 2.30 7.79
CA ASN A 256 -9.68 3.17 6.83
C ASN A 256 -10.48 3.28 5.51
N MET A 257 -10.99 2.15 5.01
CA MET A 257 -11.83 2.13 3.81
C MET A 257 -13.14 2.91 4.00
N VAL A 258 -13.81 2.70 5.14
CA VAL A 258 -15.01 3.47 5.50
C VAL A 258 -14.70 4.97 5.58
N HIS A 259 -13.53 5.34 6.11
CA HIS A 259 -13.12 6.74 6.19
C HIS A 259 -13.00 7.40 4.80
N PHE A 260 -12.40 6.70 3.82
CA PHE A 260 -12.36 7.20 2.44
C PHE A 260 -13.77 7.39 1.85
N MET A 261 -14.69 6.45 2.11
CA MET A 261 -16.08 6.57 1.66
C MET A 261 -16.81 7.75 2.31
N GLN A 262 -16.59 7.98 3.61
CA GLN A 262 -17.16 9.12 4.32
C GLN A 262 -16.68 10.45 3.73
N CYS A 263 -15.41 10.57 3.36
CA CYS A 263 -14.87 11.75 2.67
C CYS A 263 -15.47 11.94 1.27
N GLY A 264 -15.67 10.86 0.52
CA GLY A 264 -16.36 10.88 -0.77
C GLY A 264 -17.78 11.44 -0.65
N ARG A 265 -18.59 10.83 0.23
CA ARG A 265 -19.99 11.19 0.47
C ARG A 265 -20.20 12.62 0.99
N SER A 266 -19.41 13.02 1.98
CA SER A 266 -19.53 14.35 2.59
C SER A 266 -18.92 15.45 1.71
N ASN A 267 -18.07 15.07 0.74
CA ASN A 267 -17.19 15.98 0.00
C ASN A 267 -16.40 16.92 0.95
N GLN A 268 -16.06 16.43 2.13
CA GLN A 268 -15.33 17.14 3.17
C GLN A 268 -14.02 16.42 3.46
N PHE A 269 -12.96 17.21 3.69
CA PHE A 269 -11.73 16.70 4.26
C PHE A 269 -11.83 16.83 5.78
N GLN A 270 -12.09 15.72 6.45
CA GLN A 270 -12.42 15.68 7.88
C GLN A 270 -12.01 14.35 8.51
N ALA A 271 -11.98 14.30 9.84
CA ALA A 271 -11.69 13.09 10.58
C ALA A 271 -12.83 12.06 10.48
N TYR A 272 -12.56 10.85 10.96
CA TYR A 272 -13.49 9.73 10.88
C TYR A 272 -14.82 10.02 11.60
N ASN A 273 -15.95 9.72 10.97
CA ASN A 273 -17.25 9.85 11.60
C ASN A 273 -17.66 8.53 12.25
N TYR A 274 -17.84 8.52 13.57
CA TYR A 274 -18.25 7.31 14.32
C TYR A 274 -19.77 7.03 14.26
N GLY A 275 -20.52 7.81 13.49
CA GLY A 275 -21.91 7.56 13.12
C GLY A 275 -22.96 8.15 14.08
N SER A 276 -22.59 8.66 15.25
CA SER A 276 -23.48 9.41 16.15
C SER A 276 -22.74 10.52 16.92
N PRO A 277 -23.45 11.57 17.37
CA PRO A 277 -22.88 12.63 18.20
C PRO A 277 -22.12 12.13 19.42
N GLU A 278 -22.68 11.16 20.14
CA GLU A 278 -22.13 10.62 21.39
C GLU A 278 -20.83 9.84 21.13
N LYS A 279 -20.76 9.14 19.99
CA LYS A 279 -19.55 8.40 19.62
C LYS A 279 -18.44 9.31 19.10
N ASN A 280 -18.78 10.44 18.47
CA ASN A 280 -17.81 11.45 18.04
C ASN A 280 -17.26 12.26 19.22
N GLU A 281 -18.06 12.46 20.26
CA GLU A 281 -17.65 13.23 21.45
C GLU A 281 -16.47 12.58 22.18
N LEU A 282 -16.41 11.24 22.23
CA LEU A 282 -15.34 10.49 22.90
C LEU A 282 -13.93 10.80 22.35
N PRO A 283 -13.65 10.66 21.03
CA PRO A 283 -12.33 10.95 20.47
C PRO A 283 -12.07 12.43 20.19
N TYR A 284 -13.13 13.25 19.98
CA TYR A 284 -12.96 14.61 19.48
C TYR A 284 -13.32 15.72 20.49
N ASN A 285 -13.96 15.39 21.61
CA ASN A 285 -14.61 16.38 22.50
C ASN A 285 -15.59 17.31 21.77
N GLN A 286 -16.18 16.83 20.66
CA GLN A 286 -17.22 17.52 19.87
C GLN A 286 -18.11 16.49 19.16
N THR A 287 -19.34 16.88 18.82
CA THR A 287 -20.37 15.96 18.30
C THR A 287 -20.26 15.65 16.80
N SER A 288 -19.41 16.37 16.08
CA SER A 288 -19.12 16.15 14.66
C SER A 288 -17.63 15.92 14.45
N PRO A 289 -17.21 15.15 13.44
CA PRO A 289 -15.79 15.02 13.12
C PRO A 289 -15.18 16.40 12.80
N PRO A 290 -13.97 16.71 13.30
CA PRO A 290 -13.29 17.96 12.96
C PRO A 290 -12.90 18.01 11.47
N LEU A 291 -13.06 19.19 10.87
CA LEU A 291 -12.60 19.45 9.50
C LEU A 291 -11.11 19.72 9.48
N TYR A 292 -10.41 19.17 8.49
CA TYR A 292 -9.01 19.45 8.25
C TYR A 292 -8.87 20.62 7.28
N SER A 293 -8.25 21.72 7.74
CA SER A 293 -7.92 22.86 6.90
C SER A 293 -6.50 22.73 6.37
N ILE A 294 -6.33 22.82 5.05
CA ILE A 294 -5.01 22.82 4.41
C ILE A 294 -4.36 24.22 4.49
N ARG A 295 -5.14 25.28 4.72
CA ARG A 295 -4.66 26.68 4.74
C ARG A 295 -3.47 26.92 5.69
N PRO A 296 -3.40 26.31 6.89
CA PRO A 296 -2.27 26.49 7.80
C PRO A 296 -1.00 25.72 7.41
N MET A 297 -1.03 24.86 6.38
CA MET A 297 0.13 24.09 5.95
C MET A 297 1.14 25.00 5.23
N THR A 298 2.22 25.36 5.91
CA THR A 298 3.27 26.26 5.39
C THR A 298 4.46 25.54 4.76
N VAL A 299 4.46 24.20 4.73
CA VAL A 299 5.54 23.41 4.12
C VAL A 299 5.56 23.71 2.61
N PRO A 300 6.70 24.09 2.02
CA PRO A 300 6.79 24.27 0.57
C PRO A 300 6.41 22.97 -0.15
N THR A 301 5.33 23.01 -0.95
CA THR A 301 4.75 21.83 -1.60
C THR A 301 4.77 21.98 -3.12
N ALA A 302 5.21 20.93 -3.82
CA ALA A 302 5.01 20.75 -5.24
C ALA A 302 3.98 19.64 -5.47
N LEU A 303 3.04 19.86 -6.39
CA LEU A 303 1.99 18.91 -6.77
C LEU A 303 2.14 18.58 -8.26
N PHE A 304 1.90 17.32 -8.62
CA PHE A 304 2.03 16.77 -9.97
C PHE A 304 0.78 15.98 -10.35
#